data_AF-A0A6F9D063-F1
#
_entry.id   AF-A0A6F9D063-F1
#
_cell.length_a   1.000
_cell.length_b   1.000
_cell.length_c   1.000
_cell.angle_alpha   90.00
_cell.angle_beta   90.00
_cell.angle_gamma   90.00
#
_symmetry.space_group_name_H-M   'P 1'
#
loop_
_entity.id
_entity.type
_entity.pdbx_description
1 polymer ?
#
loop_
_entity_poly.entity_id
_entity_poly.type
_entity_poly.pdbx_seq_one_letter_code
_entity_poly.pdbx_strand_id
1 'polypeptide(L)'
;CSRKDRCERADEPQRFASDQRQCVELSIQPKNISVTMSEVQLVLETRNVPDLSAGVNCSFEGYVETEGRIQGGRIYCLSPSARDVIPITRNKGDKRVVKLYLKSKETGKMFASVDFIFYNCSVHASCLSCVNGSFPCHWCKYRHMCTQNANDCSFQEGLVNMSEDG
;
A
#
# COMPACT_ATOMS: atom_id res chain seq x y z
N CYS A 1 -23.86 -3.29 -8.82
CA CYS A 1 -24.88 -2.24 -8.99
C CYS A 1 -26.24 -2.91 -9.12
N SER A 2 -27.21 -2.51 -8.31
CA SER A 2 -28.57 -3.07 -8.31
C SER A 2 -29.57 -1.99 -7.93
N ARG A 3 -30.87 -2.29 -8.07
CA ARG A 3 -31.93 -1.43 -7.53
C ARG A 3 -31.99 -1.51 -6.00
N LYS A 4 -32.54 -0.49 -5.36
CA LYS A 4 -32.61 -0.37 -3.89
C LYS A 4 -33.32 -1.57 -3.24
N ASP A 5 -34.43 -2.02 -3.81
CA ASP A 5 -35.22 -3.18 -3.37
C ASP A 5 -34.47 -4.53 -3.46
N ARG A 6 -33.41 -4.58 -4.28
CA ARG A 6 -32.54 -5.76 -4.43
C ARG A 6 -31.23 -5.64 -3.67
N CYS A 7 -31.02 -4.58 -2.91
CA CYS A 7 -29.86 -4.40 -2.07
C CYS A 7 -30.27 -4.69 -0.62
N GLU A 8 -29.68 -5.74 -0.06
CA GLU A 8 -29.94 -6.12 1.32
C GLU A 8 -29.58 -4.96 2.27
N ARG A 9 -30.47 -4.68 3.23
CA ARG A 9 -30.29 -3.62 4.24
C ARG A 9 -30.08 -2.21 3.66
N ALA A 10 -30.56 -1.93 2.44
CA ALA A 10 -30.36 -0.64 1.76
C ALA A 10 -30.95 0.59 2.48
N ASP A 11 -31.86 0.39 3.44
CA ASP A 11 -32.45 1.46 4.25
C ASP A 11 -31.56 1.88 5.44
N GLU A 12 -30.48 1.14 5.73
CA GLU A 12 -29.54 1.53 6.79
C GLU A 12 -28.55 2.62 6.34
N PRO A 13 -28.00 3.41 7.27
CA PRO A 13 -27.08 4.50 6.95
C PRO A 13 -25.91 4.04 6.09
N GLN A 14 -25.67 4.75 4.97
CA GLN A 14 -24.54 4.55 4.06
C GLN A 14 -24.44 3.14 3.43
N ARG A 15 -25.49 2.30 3.50
CA ARG A 15 -25.52 1.00 2.81
C ARG A 15 -25.89 1.06 1.34
N PHE A 16 -26.54 2.14 0.90
CA PHE A 16 -26.92 2.36 -0.48
C PHE A 16 -26.55 3.78 -0.94
N ALA A 17 -25.85 3.87 -2.07
CA ALA A 17 -25.50 5.14 -2.70
C ALA A 17 -26.34 5.34 -3.97
N SER A 18 -27.05 6.46 -4.06
CA SER A 18 -27.84 6.86 -5.22
C SER A 18 -27.28 8.09 -5.94
N ASP A 19 -26.33 8.79 -5.33
CA ASP A 19 -25.62 9.94 -5.91
C ASP A 19 -24.10 9.69 -5.93
N GLN A 20 -23.40 10.28 -6.89
CA GLN A 20 -21.95 10.12 -7.03
C GLN A 20 -21.17 10.62 -5.80
N ARG A 21 -21.68 11.63 -5.08
CA ARG A 21 -21.06 12.14 -3.85
C ARG A 21 -21.10 11.15 -2.68
N GLN A 22 -21.90 10.09 -2.80
CA GLN A 22 -22.00 9.01 -1.82
C GLN A 22 -21.10 7.82 -2.18
N CYS A 23 -20.30 7.91 -3.25
CA CYS A 23 -19.32 6.87 -3.57
C CYS A 23 -18.28 6.76 -2.44
N VAL A 24 -17.85 5.54 -2.17
CA VAL A 24 -16.85 5.25 -1.15
C VAL A 24 -15.52 5.90 -1.53
N GLU A 25 -14.94 6.63 -0.58
CA GLU A 25 -13.58 7.17 -0.71
C GLU A 25 -12.65 6.40 0.23
N LEU A 26 -11.44 6.10 -0.24
CA LEU A 26 -10.41 5.38 0.50
C LEU A 26 -9.06 6.06 0.30
N SER A 27 -8.39 6.39 1.40
CA SER A 27 -7.00 6.83 1.41
C SER A 27 -6.15 5.97 2.33
N ILE A 28 -4.84 5.94 2.06
CA ILE A 28 -3.88 5.10 2.78
C ILE A 28 -2.61 5.88 3.12
N GLN A 29 -2.04 5.58 4.29
CA GLN A 29 -0.74 6.06 4.72
C GLN A 29 0.08 4.92 5.37
N PRO A 30 1.35 4.72 4.98
CA PRO A 30 2.01 5.30 3.81
C PRO A 30 1.41 4.80 2.47
N LYS A 31 1.63 5.54 1.38
CA LYS A 31 1.18 5.16 0.01
C LYS A 31 2.14 4.22 -0.71
N ASN A 32 3.34 4.06 -0.18
CA ASN A 32 4.39 3.24 -0.76
C ASN A 32 5.28 2.65 0.33
N ILE A 33 5.84 1.47 0.07
CA ILE A 33 6.86 0.82 0.92
C ILE A 33 7.87 0.09 0.04
N SER A 34 9.07 -0.14 0.57
CA SER A 34 10.07 -0.96 -0.12
C SER A 34 9.66 -2.43 -0.12
N VAL A 35 9.99 -3.16 -1.18
CA VAL A 35 9.86 -4.63 -1.25
C VAL A 35 10.61 -5.38 -0.15
N THR A 36 11.59 -4.75 0.50
CA THR A 36 12.36 -5.34 1.60
C THR A 36 11.76 -5.11 2.98
N MET A 37 10.76 -4.22 3.10
CA MET A 37 10.06 -3.99 4.35
C MET A 37 9.01 -5.08 4.60
N SER A 38 8.67 -5.32 5.86
CA SER A 38 7.67 -6.31 6.29
C SER A 38 6.88 -5.76 7.47
N GLU A 39 5.63 -6.21 7.60
CA GLU A 39 4.77 -5.88 8.75
C GLU A 39 4.63 -4.38 9.01
N VAL A 40 4.68 -3.57 7.95
CA VAL A 40 4.50 -2.12 8.05
C VAL A 40 3.03 -1.85 8.37
N GLN A 41 2.78 -1.08 9.42
CA GLN A 41 1.43 -0.66 9.76
C GLN A 41 0.91 0.36 8.73
N LEU A 42 -0.16 -0.01 8.04
CA LEU A 42 -0.88 0.81 7.08
C LEU A 42 -2.14 1.37 7.76
N VAL A 43 -2.32 2.67 7.67
CA VAL A 43 -3.50 3.38 8.18
C VAL A 43 -4.39 3.75 7.02
N LEU A 44 -5.63 3.28 7.03
CA LEU A 44 -6.62 3.58 6.01
C LEU A 44 -7.73 4.45 6.60
N GLU A 45 -8.11 5.47 5.84
CA GLU A 45 -9.22 6.36 6.15
C GLU A 45 -10.29 6.22 5.07
N THR A 46 -11.54 6.08 5.51
CA THR A 46 -12.69 5.87 4.63
C THR A 46 -13.71 6.98 4.79
N ARG A 47 -14.44 7.26 3.71
CA ARG A 47 -15.66 8.09 3.74
C ARG A 47 -16.78 7.40 3.00
N ASN A 48 -18.02 7.77 3.34
CA ASN A 48 -19.24 7.22 2.74
C ASN A 48 -19.32 5.69 2.85
N VAL A 49 -18.91 5.14 3.99
CA VAL A 49 -19.01 3.70 4.29
C VAL A 49 -20.10 3.43 5.34
N PRO A 50 -20.77 2.28 5.28
CA PRO A 50 -21.67 1.84 6.36
C PRO A 50 -20.89 1.47 7.61
N ASP A 51 -21.59 1.11 8.69
CA ASP A 51 -20.94 0.55 9.87
C ASP A 51 -20.12 -0.70 9.51
N LEU A 52 -18.85 -0.70 9.91
CA LEU A 52 -17.88 -1.75 9.63
C LEU A 52 -17.61 -2.63 10.86
N SER A 53 -18.43 -2.55 11.91
CA SER A 53 -18.26 -3.33 13.16
C SER A 53 -18.16 -4.85 12.98
N ALA A 54 -18.78 -5.41 11.92
CA ALA A 54 -18.61 -6.81 11.53
C ALA A 54 -17.16 -7.18 11.16
N GLY A 55 -16.33 -6.18 10.88
CA GLY A 55 -14.91 -6.28 10.56
C GLY A 55 -14.62 -6.24 9.06
N VAL A 56 -13.34 -6.03 8.75
CA VAL A 56 -12.83 -5.93 7.39
C VAL A 56 -11.49 -6.63 7.25
N ASN A 57 -11.17 -7.07 6.03
CA ASN A 57 -9.84 -7.53 5.66
C ASN A 57 -9.25 -6.60 4.60
N CYS A 58 -7.93 -6.41 4.64
CA CYS A 58 -7.15 -5.73 3.60
C CYS A 58 -6.60 -6.77 2.62
N SER A 59 -6.97 -6.68 1.34
CA SER A 59 -6.54 -7.60 0.30
C SER A 59 -5.65 -6.89 -0.74
N PHE A 60 -4.43 -7.37 -0.93
CA PHE A 60 -3.47 -6.84 -1.90
C PHE A 60 -3.62 -7.56 -3.23
N GLU A 61 -4.42 -7.00 -4.15
CA GLU A 61 -4.68 -7.53 -5.50
C GLU A 61 -5.03 -9.04 -5.51
N GLY A 62 -5.60 -9.56 -4.42
CA GLY A 62 -5.93 -10.97 -4.23
C GLY A 62 -4.75 -11.90 -3.87
N TYR A 63 -3.52 -11.40 -3.78
CA TYR A 63 -2.34 -12.19 -3.41
C TYR A 63 -2.30 -12.53 -1.92
N VAL A 64 -2.55 -11.51 -1.09
CA VAL A 64 -2.46 -11.60 0.37
C VAL A 64 -3.66 -10.90 0.97
N GLU A 65 -4.27 -11.53 1.96
CA GLU A 65 -5.37 -10.96 2.74
C GLU A 65 -4.93 -10.90 4.21
N THR A 66 -5.03 -9.72 4.82
CA THR A 66 -4.68 -9.46 6.22
C THR A 66 -5.90 -8.94 6.97
N GLU A 67 -5.97 -9.21 8.27
CA GLU A 67 -7.04 -8.68 9.12
C GLU A 67 -6.89 -7.16 9.32
N GLY A 68 -7.98 -6.43 9.12
CA GLY A 68 -8.04 -5.00 9.39
C GLY A 68 -8.62 -4.73 10.78
N ARG A 69 -7.83 -4.06 11.63
CA ARG A 69 -8.29 -3.61 12.95
C ARG A 69 -8.93 -2.23 12.85
N ILE A 70 -10.16 -2.09 13.35
CA ILE A 70 -10.88 -0.81 13.34
C ILE A 70 -10.71 -0.12 14.68
N GLN A 71 -10.20 1.11 14.69
CA GLN A 71 -10.04 1.92 15.91
C GLN A 71 -10.15 3.41 15.59
N GLY A 72 -11.06 4.12 16.28
CA GLY A 72 -11.22 5.57 16.13
C GLY A 72 -11.58 6.02 14.71
N GLY A 73 -12.41 5.26 13.99
CA GLY A 73 -12.82 5.57 12.61
C GLY A 73 -11.75 5.30 11.54
N ARG A 74 -10.61 4.71 11.93
CA ARG A 74 -9.53 4.30 11.02
C ARG A 74 -9.40 2.78 10.99
N ILE A 75 -8.89 2.28 9.88
CA ILE A 75 -8.59 0.86 9.69
C ILE A 75 -7.07 0.70 9.68
N TYR A 76 -6.56 -0.23 10.48
CA TYR A 76 -5.14 -0.54 10.58
C TYR A 76 -4.91 -1.94 10.01
N CYS A 77 -4.06 -2.04 8.99
CA CYS A 77 -3.66 -3.29 8.37
C CYS A 77 -2.14 -3.43 8.40
N LEU A 78 -1.63 -4.65 8.30
CA LEU A 78 -0.20 -4.88 8.11
C LEU A 78 0.10 -5.10 6.63
N SER A 79 1.22 -4.57 6.16
CA SER A 79 1.73 -4.92 4.83
C SER A 79 2.07 -6.41 4.76
N PRO A 80 2.04 -7.03 3.56
CA PRO A 80 2.53 -8.38 3.38
C PRO A 80 3.99 -8.53 3.81
N SER A 81 4.42 -9.75 4.12
CA SER A 81 5.82 -10.02 4.39
C SER A 81 6.66 -9.85 3.12
N ALA A 82 7.97 -9.58 3.27
CA ALA A 82 8.88 -9.47 2.13
C ALA A 82 8.85 -10.75 1.26
N ARG A 83 8.58 -11.92 1.85
CA ARG A 83 8.44 -13.18 1.11
C ARG A 83 7.18 -13.20 0.23
N ASP A 84 6.07 -12.68 0.75
CA ASP A 84 4.80 -12.63 0.03
C ASP A 84 4.76 -11.51 -1.02
N VAL A 85 5.63 -10.51 -0.90
CA VAL A 85 5.79 -9.43 -1.88
C VAL A 85 6.56 -9.90 -3.13
N ILE A 86 7.44 -10.91 -3.02
CA ILE A 86 8.27 -11.38 -4.15
C ILE A 86 7.43 -11.75 -5.39
N PRO A 87 6.37 -12.58 -5.30
CA PRO A 87 5.54 -12.91 -6.47
C PRO A 87 4.88 -11.69 -7.12
N ILE A 88 4.63 -10.63 -6.35
CA ILE A 88 3.96 -9.40 -6.79
C ILE A 88 4.92 -8.52 -7.61
N THR A 89 6.19 -8.45 -7.20
CA THR A 89 7.16 -7.48 -7.72
C THR A 89 8.25 -8.07 -8.60
N ARG A 90 8.37 -9.40 -8.67
CA ARG A 90 9.37 -10.08 -9.51
C ARG A 90 9.26 -9.62 -10.95
N ASN A 91 10.40 -9.17 -11.50
CA ASN A 91 10.54 -8.69 -12.88
C ASN A 91 9.64 -7.48 -13.22
N LYS A 92 9.26 -6.65 -12.23
CA LYS A 92 8.44 -5.45 -12.44
C LYS A 92 9.23 -4.14 -12.47
N GLY A 93 10.56 -4.19 -12.29
CA GLY A 93 11.42 -3.01 -12.33
C GLY A 93 11.50 -2.28 -10.98
N ASP A 94 11.61 -0.96 -11.04
CA ASP A 94 11.81 -0.05 -9.90
C ASP A 94 10.57 0.09 -9.02
N LYS A 95 9.36 -0.09 -9.59
CA LYS A 95 8.10 -0.06 -8.85
C LYS A 95 7.03 -0.97 -9.42
N ARG A 96 6.10 -1.36 -8.56
CA ARG A 96 4.85 -2.03 -8.90
C ARG A 96 3.70 -1.36 -8.16
N VAL A 97 2.76 -0.80 -8.92
CA VAL A 97 1.47 -0.33 -8.40
C VAL A 97 0.53 -1.54 -8.27
N VAL A 98 -0.06 -1.72 -7.10
CA VAL A 98 -1.09 -2.73 -6.81
C VAL A 98 -2.35 -2.06 -6.27
N LYS A 99 -3.49 -2.74 -6.41
CA LYS A 99 -4.72 -2.33 -5.74
C LYS A 99 -4.80 -2.96 -4.36
N LEU A 100 -4.89 -2.14 -3.31
CA LEU A 100 -5.33 -2.59 -2.00
C LEU A 100 -6.85 -2.45 -1.93
N TYR A 101 -7.54 -3.55 -1.63
CA TYR A 101 -8.97 -3.61 -1.44
C TYR A 101 -9.36 -3.75 0.02
N LEU A 102 -10.44 -3.09 0.43
CA LEU A 102 -11.17 -3.44 1.65
C LEU A 102 -12.25 -4.46 1.33
N LYS A 103 -12.22 -5.59 2.04
CA LYS A 103 -13.19 -6.68 1.94
C LYS A 103 -14.03 -6.73 3.21
N SER A 104 -15.34 -6.63 3.08
CA SER A 104 -16.28 -6.71 4.19
C SER A 104 -16.37 -8.13 4.72
N LYS A 105 -16.25 -8.34 6.03
CA LYS A 105 -16.50 -9.66 6.65
C LYS A 105 -17.99 -10.01 6.69
N GLU A 106 -18.88 -9.02 6.65
CA GLU A 106 -20.34 -9.24 6.60
C GLU A 106 -20.77 -9.87 5.27
N THR A 107 -20.24 -9.37 4.15
CA THR A 107 -20.69 -9.79 2.80
C THR A 107 -19.67 -10.66 2.06
N GLY A 108 -18.43 -10.70 2.53
CA GLY A 108 -17.31 -11.35 1.83
C GLY A 108 -16.84 -10.62 0.57
N LYS A 109 -17.38 -9.44 0.26
CA LYS A 109 -17.11 -8.70 -0.99
C LYS A 109 -16.13 -7.55 -0.79
N MET A 110 -15.32 -7.30 -1.82
CA MET A 110 -14.50 -6.10 -1.93
C MET A 110 -15.38 -4.91 -2.30
N PHE A 111 -15.24 -3.78 -1.59
CA PHE A 111 -16.13 -2.62 -1.78
C PHE A 111 -15.40 -1.28 -2.00
N ALA A 112 -14.13 -1.19 -1.61
CA ALA A 112 -13.31 0.00 -1.81
C ALA A 112 -11.89 -0.41 -2.23
N SER A 113 -11.20 0.46 -2.96
CA SER A 113 -9.82 0.22 -3.36
C SER A 113 -9.00 1.50 -3.46
N VAL A 114 -7.69 1.38 -3.26
CA VAL A 114 -6.73 2.46 -3.42
C VAL A 114 -5.45 1.91 -4.06
N ASP A 115 -4.73 2.76 -4.80
CA ASP A 115 -3.42 2.39 -5.33
C ASP A 115 -2.38 2.39 -4.21
N PHE A 116 -1.58 1.34 -4.17
CA PHE A 116 -0.47 1.17 -3.24
C PHE A 116 0.78 0.75 -4.02
N ILE A 117 1.94 1.29 -3.66
CA ILE A 117 3.16 1.10 -4.46
C ILE A 117 4.20 0.32 -3.67
N PHE A 118 4.67 -0.78 -4.25
CA PHE A 118 5.91 -1.41 -3.84
C PHE A 118 7.05 -0.89 -4.71
N TYR A 119 8.10 -0.34 -4.10
CA TYR A 119 9.30 0.08 -4.83
C TYR A 119 10.51 -0.80 -4.49
N ASN A 120 11.45 -0.89 -5.41
CA ASN A 120 12.63 -1.74 -5.30
C ASN A 120 13.90 -0.97 -5.66
N CYS A 121 14.60 -0.46 -4.64
CA CYS A 121 15.85 0.27 -4.85
C CYS A 121 16.95 -0.60 -5.50
N SER A 122 16.96 -1.91 -5.26
CA SER A 122 18.04 -2.81 -5.70
C SER A 122 18.16 -2.98 -7.22
N VAL A 123 17.16 -2.53 -7.99
CA VAL A 123 17.25 -2.57 -9.46
C VAL A 123 18.13 -1.46 -10.03
N HIS A 124 18.42 -0.40 -9.26
CA HIS A 124 19.26 0.71 -9.69
C HIS A 124 20.74 0.32 -9.60
N ALA A 125 21.37 0.19 -10.77
CA ALA A 125 22.76 -0.25 -10.91
C ALA A 125 23.78 0.91 -10.89
N SER A 126 23.35 2.16 -10.78
CA SER A 126 24.22 3.33 -10.73
C SER A 126 23.75 4.35 -9.70
N CYS A 127 24.70 5.11 -9.14
CA CYS A 127 24.44 6.19 -8.19
C CYS A 127 23.35 7.14 -8.69
N LEU A 128 23.51 7.67 -9.91
CA LEU A 128 22.57 8.62 -10.50
C LEU A 128 21.15 8.03 -10.60
N SER A 129 21.01 6.79 -11.07
CA SER A 129 19.68 6.15 -11.16
C SER A 129 19.05 5.89 -9.79
N CYS A 130 19.87 5.65 -8.76
CA CYS A 130 19.42 5.39 -7.39
C CYS A 130 18.91 6.67 -6.71
N VAL A 131 19.69 7.74 -6.75
CA VAL A 131 19.40 8.99 -6.01
C VAL A 131 18.46 9.93 -6.77
N ASN A 132 18.41 9.85 -8.10
CA ASN A 132 17.44 10.60 -8.92
C ASN A 132 16.13 9.85 -9.12
N GLY A 133 15.97 8.70 -8.47
CA GLY A 133 14.72 7.93 -8.47
C GLY A 133 13.59 8.65 -7.74
N SER A 134 12.35 8.19 -7.95
CA SER A 134 11.16 8.78 -7.31
C SER A 134 10.89 8.28 -5.88
N PHE A 135 11.78 7.46 -5.32
CA PHE A 135 11.61 6.79 -4.03
C PHE A 135 12.82 7.06 -3.12
N PRO A 136 12.65 6.98 -1.79
CA PRO A 136 13.73 7.24 -0.83
C PRO A 136 14.73 6.08 -0.84
N CYS A 137 15.65 6.11 -1.81
CA CYS A 137 16.74 5.16 -1.96
C CYS A 137 18.08 5.83 -1.65
N HIS A 138 19.06 5.01 -1.26
CA HIS A 138 20.40 5.40 -0.90
C HIS A 138 21.42 4.63 -1.72
N TRP A 139 22.44 5.32 -2.23
CA TRP A 139 23.56 4.67 -2.90
C TRP A 139 24.70 4.43 -1.89
N CYS A 140 25.11 3.17 -1.75
CA CYS A 140 26.26 2.78 -0.94
C CYS A 140 27.53 2.79 -1.81
N LYS A 141 28.31 3.87 -1.74
CA LYS A 141 29.53 4.11 -2.56
C LYS A 141 30.48 2.92 -2.59
N TYR A 142 30.82 2.36 -1.43
CA TYR A 142 31.81 1.28 -1.30
C TYR A 142 31.28 -0.11 -1.63
N ARG A 143 29.97 -0.34 -1.45
CA ARG A 143 29.31 -1.61 -1.81
C ARG A 143 28.78 -1.62 -3.24
N HIS A 144 28.82 -0.46 -3.91
CA HIS A 144 28.35 -0.27 -5.28
C HIS A 144 26.91 -0.77 -5.50
N MET A 145 26.02 -0.44 -4.57
CA MET A 145 24.62 -0.89 -4.58
C MET A 145 23.65 0.18 -4.12
N CYS A 146 22.41 0.10 -4.60
CA CYS A 146 21.29 0.92 -4.17
C CYS A 146 20.39 0.16 -3.18
N THR A 147 20.01 0.79 -2.08
CA THR A 147 19.18 0.20 -1.01
C THR A 147 18.23 1.24 -0.43
N GLN A 148 17.13 0.80 0.17
CA GLN A 148 16.29 1.68 1.01
C GLN A 148 16.89 1.86 2.42
N ASN A 149 17.71 0.91 2.88
CA ASN A 149 18.19 0.86 4.25
C ASN A 149 19.64 1.34 4.32
N ALA A 150 19.86 2.54 4.85
CA ALA A 150 21.20 3.12 5.01
C ALA A 150 22.15 2.23 5.83
N ASN A 151 21.64 1.38 6.72
CA ASN A 151 22.45 0.45 7.51
C ASN A 151 23.07 -0.69 6.68
N ASP A 152 22.60 -0.90 5.45
CA ASP A 152 23.24 -1.87 4.56
C ASP A 152 24.57 -1.32 4.00
N CYS A 153 24.83 -0.01 4.11
CA CYS A 153 26.11 0.56 3.71
C CYS A 153 27.21 0.25 4.75
N SER A 154 28.45 0.01 4.29
CA SER A 154 29.55 -0.38 5.18
C SER A 154 29.92 0.67 6.24
N PHE A 155 29.76 1.96 5.91
CA PHE A 155 30.05 3.10 6.80
C PHE A 155 29.13 4.27 6.44
N GLN A 156 28.87 5.17 7.39
CA GLN A 156 28.04 6.38 7.16
C GLN A 156 28.64 7.32 6.10
N GLU A 157 29.98 7.39 5.99
CA GLU A 157 30.69 8.19 4.97
C GLU A 157 30.50 7.66 3.53
N GLY A 158 29.93 6.46 3.36
CA GLY A 158 29.63 5.86 2.06
C GLY A 158 28.22 6.14 1.54
N LEU A 159 27.41 6.90 2.27
CA LEU A 159 26.00 7.15 1.97
C LEU A 159 25.84 8.35 1.03
N VAL A 160 25.16 8.15 -0.10
CA VAL A 160 24.80 9.24 -1.03
C VAL A 160 23.27 9.28 -1.18
N ASN A 161 22.69 10.46 -0.90
CA ASN A 161 21.24 10.68 -0.91
C ASN A 161 20.77 11.58 -2.06
N MET A 162 21.68 12.37 -2.66
CA MET A 162 21.37 13.32 -3.73
C MET A 162 22.53 13.37 -4.73
N SER A 163 22.25 13.64 -6.00
CA SER A 163 23.28 14.05 -6.96
C SER A 163 23.60 15.53 -6.79
N GLU A 164 24.86 15.94 -6.94
CA GLU A 164 25.19 17.35 -7.17
C GLU A 164 24.74 17.72 -8.60
N ASP A 165 23.87 18.73 -8.70
CA ASP A 165 23.53 19.35 -9.98
C ASP A 165 24.74 20.19 -10.44
N GLY A 166 25.31 19.84 -11.59
CA GLY A 166 26.36 20.60 -12.27
C GLY A 166 25.80 21.65 -13.22
#